data_AF-A0A815X4V5-F1
#
_entry.id   AF-A0A815X4V5-F1
#
_cell.length_a   1.000
_cell.length_b   1.000
_cell.length_c   1.000
_cell.angle_alpha   90.00
_cell.angle_beta   90.00
_cell.angle_gamma   90.00
#
_symmetry.space_group_name_H-M   'P 1'
#
loop_
_entity.id
_entity.type
_entity.pdbx_description
1 polymer ?
#
loop_
_entity_poly.entity_id
_entity_poly.type
_entity_poly.pdbx_seq_one_letter_code
_entity_poly.pdbx_strand_id
1 'polypeptide(L)'
;MQYPFSNQVIISQSERWRQAWPTPFLALIAVGQMLLTWAIIGLETWSMLLNVTRAFLFVGYITSFFFTITWISTFTVVCCNRESRGCATHALVENVLSIIASSVLLYYDSQFLRYPNGCFWSFELCIFSPISITWNFFSDYNIIDLGEAKLIAIKAQLACAAVMLSLSVFFLIIYIYTALKVGSKQTSVAPHHGMELRQLQQQQQQQSPIYIVQS
;
A
#
# COMPACT_ATOMS: atom_id res chain seq x y z
N MET A 1 41.12 7.64 -39.22
CA MET A 1 40.49 8.44 -38.16
C MET A 1 39.43 7.57 -37.51
N GLN A 2 39.75 6.96 -36.36
CA GLN A 2 38.81 6.18 -35.57
C GLN A 2 38.00 7.16 -34.71
N TYR A 3 36.70 7.23 -34.96
CA TYR A 3 35.78 7.91 -34.05
C TYR A 3 35.74 7.13 -32.73
N PRO A 4 35.92 7.78 -31.57
CA PRO A 4 35.67 7.12 -30.31
C PRO A 4 34.15 6.91 -30.20
N PHE A 5 33.70 5.68 -30.36
CA PHE A 5 32.38 5.28 -29.90
C PHE A 5 32.34 5.53 -28.39
N SER A 6 31.74 6.65 -28.01
CA SER A 6 31.29 6.88 -26.65
C SER A 6 30.25 5.80 -26.37
N ASN A 7 30.66 4.76 -25.65
CA ASN A 7 29.74 3.81 -25.02
C ASN A 7 28.97 4.56 -23.93
N GLN A 8 28.02 5.43 -24.32
CA GLN A 8 26.96 5.84 -23.42
C GLN A 8 26.08 4.61 -23.22
N VAL A 9 26.35 3.89 -22.14
CA VAL A 9 25.45 2.87 -21.63
C VAL A 9 24.12 3.58 -21.38
N ILE A 10 23.16 3.40 -22.28
CA ILE A 10 21.78 3.86 -22.10
C ILE A 10 21.23 3.02 -20.95
N ILE A 11 21.40 3.51 -19.72
CA ILE A 11 20.81 2.87 -18.55
C ILE A 11 19.29 2.96 -18.73
N SER A 12 18.69 1.79 -18.93
CA SER A 12 17.25 1.62 -19.09
C SER A 12 16.53 2.25 -17.90
N GLN A 13 15.32 2.79 -18.13
CA GLN A 13 14.56 3.48 -17.06
C GLN A 13 14.30 2.56 -15.87
N SER A 14 14.11 1.25 -16.13
CA SER A 14 13.96 0.18 -15.13
C SER A 14 15.16 0.06 -14.19
N GLU A 15 16.38 0.20 -14.71
CA GLU A 15 17.61 0.06 -13.94
C GLU A 15 17.90 1.27 -13.04
N ARG A 16 17.47 2.47 -13.48
CA ARG A 16 17.47 3.67 -12.63
C ARG A 16 16.50 3.55 -11.45
N TRP A 17 15.33 2.97 -11.67
CA TRP A 17 14.41 2.64 -10.58
C TRP A 17 15.06 1.63 -9.64
N ARG A 18 15.60 0.51 -10.14
CA ARG A 18 16.22 -0.54 -9.32
C ARG A 18 17.29 -0.01 -8.35
N GLN A 19 18.12 0.94 -8.78
CA GLN A 19 19.17 1.56 -7.96
C GLN A 19 18.63 2.62 -6.97
N ALA A 20 17.47 3.20 -7.23
CA ALA A 20 16.88 4.24 -6.39
C ALA A 20 16.04 3.66 -5.24
N TRP A 21 15.53 2.43 -5.38
CA TRP A 21 14.66 1.75 -4.40
C TRP A 21 15.47 1.20 -3.21
N PRO A 22 15.21 1.67 -1.97
CA PRO A 22 15.91 1.20 -0.77
C PRO A 22 15.30 -0.11 -0.26
N THR A 23 15.52 -1.24 -0.95
CA THR A 23 14.78 -2.48 -0.62
C THR A 23 14.97 -3.10 0.75
N PRO A 24 16.08 -2.95 1.50
CA PRO A 24 16.08 -3.45 2.88
C PRO A 24 15.02 -2.75 3.74
N PHE A 25 14.79 -1.44 3.53
CA PHE A 25 13.75 -0.70 4.25
C PHE A 25 12.34 -1.15 3.86
N LEU A 26 12.12 -1.46 2.59
CA LEU A 26 10.80 -1.90 2.11
C LEU A 26 10.48 -3.33 2.52
N ALA A 27 11.49 -4.20 2.59
CA ALA A 27 11.34 -5.52 3.19
C ALA A 27 10.95 -5.40 4.67
N LEU A 28 11.59 -4.49 5.43
CA LEU A 28 11.22 -4.22 6.82
C LEU A 28 9.79 -3.69 6.96
N ILE A 29 9.36 -2.79 6.07
CA ILE A 29 7.98 -2.30 6.04
C ILE A 29 7.00 -3.45 5.78
N ALA A 30 7.26 -4.28 4.76
CA ALA A 30 6.40 -5.41 4.41
C ALA A 30 6.27 -6.42 5.56
N VAL A 31 7.39 -6.78 6.20
CA VAL A 31 7.40 -7.66 7.37
C VAL A 31 6.64 -7.02 8.54
N GLY A 32 6.85 -5.73 8.79
CA GLY A 32 6.12 -4.99 9.82
C GLY A 32 4.61 -5.00 9.60
N GLN A 33 4.17 -4.70 8.37
CA GLN A 33 2.76 -4.75 7.99
C GLN A 33 2.19 -6.17 8.11
N MET A 34 2.94 -7.20 7.72
CA MET A 34 2.54 -8.60 7.88
C MET A 34 2.31 -8.96 9.36
N LEU A 35 3.27 -8.65 10.23
CA LEU A 35 3.19 -8.95 11.66
C LEU A 35 2.01 -8.21 12.32
N LEU A 36 1.80 -6.94 11.98
CA LEU A 36 0.68 -6.15 12.50
C LEU A 36 -0.67 -6.69 12.02
N THR A 37 -0.75 -7.17 10.78
CA THR A 37 -1.96 -7.81 10.25
C THR A 37 -2.32 -9.05 11.06
N TRP A 38 -1.33 -9.92 11.31
CA TRP A 38 -1.52 -11.10 12.16
C TRP A 38 -1.88 -10.75 13.60
N ALA A 39 -1.29 -9.69 14.15
CA ALA A 39 -1.65 -9.21 15.48
C ALA A 39 -3.12 -8.77 15.55
N ILE A 40 -3.61 -8.01 14.56
CA ILE A 40 -5.01 -7.59 14.49
C ILE A 40 -5.93 -8.81 14.37
N ILE A 41 -5.67 -9.74 13.45
CA ILE A 41 -6.46 -10.98 13.31
C ILE A 41 -6.46 -11.79 14.62
N GLY A 42 -5.31 -11.88 15.29
CA GLY A 42 -5.17 -12.58 16.56
C GLY A 42 -5.97 -11.95 17.68
N LEU A 43 -5.91 -10.62 17.82
CA LEU A 43 -6.70 -9.85 18.80
C LEU A 43 -8.20 -10.01 18.54
N GLU A 44 -8.61 -9.98 17.27
CA GLU A 44 -9.99 -10.17 16.86
C GLU A 44 -10.50 -11.56 17.21
N THR A 45 -9.75 -12.59 16.82
CA THR A 45 -10.09 -14.01 17.09
C THR A 45 -10.10 -14.30 18.58
N TRP A 46 -9.14 -13.75 19.32
CA TRP A 46 -9.09 -13.84 20.79
C TRP A 46 -10.33 -13.19 21.43
N SER A 47 -10.75 -12.03 20.94
CA SER A 47 -11.96 -11.36 21.42
C SER A 47 -13.23 -12.18 21.18
N MET A 48 -13.31 -12.88 20.04
CA MET A 48 -14.43 -13.76 19.71
C MET A 48 -14.46 -15.00 20.60
N LEU A 49 -13.30 -15.61 20.87
CA LEU A 49 -13.19 -16.81 21.73
C LEU A 49 -13.60 -16.52 23.17
N LEU A 50 -13.26 -15.34 23.69
CA LEU A 50 -13.62 -14.94 25.05
C LEU A 50 -15.13 -14.67 25.23
N ASN A 51 -15.87 -14.35 24.17
CA ASN A 51 -17.33 -14.18 24.26
C ASN A 51 -18.04 -14.30 22.90
N VAL A 52 -18.43 -15.52 22.53
CA VAL A 52 -19.05 -15.87 21.22
C VAL A 52 -20.34 -15.11 20.94
N THR A 53 -21.11 -14.71 21.96
CA THR A 53 -22.41 -14.04 21.81
C THR A 53 -22.31 -12.52 21.59
N ARG A 54 -21.13 -11.90 21.74
CA ARG A 54 -20.95 -10.44 21.66
C ARG A 54 -19.73 -10.01 20.82
N ALA A 55 -19.44 -10.77 19.77
CA ALA A 55 -18.38 -10.51 18.81
C ALA A 55 -18.78 -9.38 17.85
N PHE A 56 -18.44 -8.13 18.18
CA PHE A 56 -18.78 -6.95 17.36
C PHE A 56 -17.61 -6.34 16.61
N LEU A 57 -16.41 -6.90 16.72
CA LEU A 57 -15.23 -6.36 16.07
C LEU A 57 -15.05 -6.96 14.65
N PHE A 58 -16.05 -6.78 13.79
CA PHE A 58 -15.93 -7.22 12.38
C PHE A 58 -15.00 -6.32 11.55
N VAL A 59 -14.75 -5.10 12.03
CA VAL A 59 -13.96 -4.10 11.31
C VAL A 59 -12.49 -4.51 11.20
N GLY A 60 -11.89 -5.15 12.23
CA GLY A 60 -10.51 -5.63 12.15
C GLY A 60 -10.31 -6.72 11.12
N TYR A 61 -11.26 -7.64 10.94
CA TYR A 61 -11.19 -8.65 9.87
C TYR A 61 -11.27 -8.03 8.47
N ILE A 62 -12.20 -7.09 8.26
CA ILE A 62 -12.35 -6.41 6.97
C ILE A 62 -11.09 -5.59 6.65
N THR A 63 -10.55 -4.87 7.63
CA THR A 63 -9.33 -4.07 7.42
C THR A 63 -8.09 -4.96 7.23
N SER A 64 -8.03 -6.11 7.90
CA SER A 64 -6.97 -7.11 7.70
C SER A 64 -6.91 -7.66 6.27
N PHE A 65 -8.03 -7.71 5.54
CA PHE A 65 -8.02 -8.06 4.11
C PHE A 65 -7.20 -7.05 3.29
N PHE A 66 -7.42 -5.75 3.49
CA PHE A 66 -6.67 -4.70 2.80
C PHE A 66 -5.19 -4.68 3.22
N PHE A 67 -4.92 -4.90 4.51
CA PHE A 67 -3.54 -5.01 4.99
C PHE A 67 -2.82 -6.21 4.37
N THR A 68 -3.53 -7.33 4.19
CA THR A 68 -2.99 -8.54 3.56
C THR A 68 -2.54 -8.31 2.13
N ILE A 69 -3.42 -7.70 1.33
CA ILE A 69 -3.10 -7.37 -0.05
C ILE A 69 -1.86 -6.44 -0.09
N THR A 70 -1.85 -5.41 0.76
CA THR A 70 -0.77 -4.41 0.82
C THR A 70 0.60 -5.01 1.12
N TRP A 71 0.71 -5.87 2.14
CA TRP A 71 2.02 -6.44 2.49
C TRP A 71 2.49 -7.44 1.42
N ILE A 72 1.58 -8.20 0.80
CA ILE A 72 1.90 -9.11 -0.33
C ILE A 72 2.44 -8.34 -1.53
N SER A 73 1.82 -7.22 -1.88
CA SER A 73 2.28 -6.39 -3.01
C SER A 73 3.59 -5.70 -2.71
N THR A 74 3.79 -5.26 -1.47
CA THR A 74 5.10 -4.73 -1.03
C THR A 74 6.19 -5.79 -1.15
N PHE A 75 5.94 -7.05 -0.76
CA PHE A 75 6.88 -8.15 -1.03
C PHE A 75 7.09 -8.40 -2.50
N THR A 76 6.05 -8.31 -3.32
CA THR A 76 6.16 -8.52 -4.78
C THR A 76 7.10 -7.50 -5.42
N VAL A 77 7.08 -6.24 -4.95
CA VAL A 77 8.03 -5.19 -5.37
C VAL A 77 9.45 -5.52 -4.90
N VAL A 78 9.62 -6.04 -3.68
CA VAL A 78 10.93 -6.40 -3.13
C VAL A 78 11.54 -7.62 -3.83
N CYS A 79 10.74 -8.66 -4.09
CA CYS A 79 11.22 -9.98 -4.51
C CYS A 79 11.27 -10.17 -6.03
N CYS A 80 10.30 -9.67 -6.78
CA CYS A 80 10.09 -10.15 -8.17
C CYS A 80 10.10 -9.05 -9.24
N ASN A 81 9.68 -7.82 -8.95
CA ASN A 81 9.44 -6.81 -9.99
C ASN A 81 10.04 -5.44 -9.68
N ARG A 82 11.28 -5.44 -9.17
CA ARG A 82 12.05 -4.23 -8.84
C ARG A 82 12.31 -3.30 -10.05
N GLU A 83 12.05 -3.82 -11.26
CA GLU A 83 12.37 -3.19 -12.54
C GLU A 83 11.15 -2.54 -13.24
N SER A 84 9.92 -2.82 -12.78
CA SER A 84 8.69 -2.35 -13.44
C SER A 84 8.01 -1.22 -12.66
N ARG A 85 7.85 -0.06 -13.30
CA ARG A 85 7.05 1.07 -12.78
C ARG A 85 5.60 0.67 -12.51
N GLY A 86 5.07 -0.31 -13.24
CA GLY A 86 3.71 -0.83 -13.07
C GLY A 86 3.52 -1.47 -11.70
N CYS A 87 4.43 -2.34 -11.28
CA CYS A 87 4.35 -3.01 -9.97
C CYS A 87 4.50 -2.03 -8.81
N ALA A 88 5.39 -1.05 -8.94
CA ALA A 88 5.52 0.01 -7.94
C ALA A 88 4.26 0.87 -7.82
N THR A 89 3.55 1.12 -8.93
CA THR A 89 2.30 1.88 -8.93
C THR A 89 1.15 1.07 -8.36
N HIS A 90 1.10 -0.24 -8.62
CA HIS A 90 0.11 -1.14 -8.02
C HIS A 90 0.28 -1.20 -6.48
N ALA A 91 1.52 -1.37 -6.02
CA ALA A 91 1.83 -1.34 -4.58
C ALA A 91 1.49 0.02 -3.94
N LEU A 92 1.65 1.14 -4.66
CA LEU A 92 1.21 2.45 -4.19
C LEU A 92 -0.30 2.50 -3.97
N VAL A 93 -1.10 2.03 -4.94
CA VAL A 93 -2.57 2.06 -4.85
C VAL A 93 -3.05 1.25 -3.65
N GLU A 94 -2.50 0.06 -3.45
CA GLU A 94 -2.83 -0.77 -2.30
C GLU A 94 -2.39 -0.14 -0.98
N ASN A 95 -1.24 0.51 -0.96
CA ASN A 95 -0.78 1.22 0.23
C ASN A 95 -1.74 2.36 0.61
N VAL A 96 -2.27 3.10 -0.36
CA VAL A 96 -3.33 4.09 -0.12
C VAL A 96 -4.60 3.45 0.44
N LEU A 97 -5.00 2.28 -0.06
CA LEU A 97 -6.12 1.53 0.52
C LEU A 97 -5.84 1.11 1.97
N SER A 98 -4.61 0.73 2.29
CA SER A 98 -4.18 0.44 3.67
C SER A 98 -4.23 1.69 4.58
N ILE A 99 -3.88 2.87 4.08
CA ILE A 99 -4.03 4.14 4.82
C ILE A 99 -5.50 4.37 5.17
N ILE A 100 -6.41 4.21 4.20
CA ILE A 100 -7.85 4.36 4.40
C ILE A 100 -8.36 3.33 5.41
N ALA A 101 -8.01 2.05 5.23
CA ALA A 101 -8.40 0.97 6.13
C ALA A 101 -7.90 1.19 7.57
N SER A 102 -6.65 1.64 7.73
CA SER A 102 -6.07 1.97 9.04
C SER A 102 -6.79 3.15 9.69
N SER A 103 -7.14 4.17 8.91
CA SER A 103 -7.88 5.35 9.42
C SER A 103 -9.29 4.99 9.87
N VAL A 104 -9.97 4.13 9.11
CA VAL A 104 -11.28 3.58 9.46
C VAL A 104 -11.19 2.77 10.75
N LEU A 105 -10.20 1.89 10.88
CA LEU A 105 -10.00 1.10 12.08
C LEU A 105 -9.72 1.97 13.31
N LEU A 106 -8.81 2.94 13.19
CA LEU A 106 -8.52 3.91 14.25
C LEU A 106 -9.76 4.68 14.69
N TYR A 107 -10.56 5.16 13.74
CA TYR A 107 -11.79 5.86 14.04
C TYR A 107 -12.73 4.97 14.85
N TYR A 108 -13.00 3.75 14.39
CA TYR A 108 -13.92 2.84 15.07
C TYR A 108 -13.44 2.40 16.45
N ASP A 109 -12.17 2.05 16.59
CA ASP A 109 -11.57 1.69 17.89
C ASP A 109 -11.63 2.88 18.87
N SER A 110 -11.39 4.11 18.38
CA SER A 110 -11.49 5.31 19.21
C SER A 110 -12.92 5.61 19.66
N GLN A 111 -13.92 5.37 18.80
CA GLN A 111 -15.33 5.52 19.17
C GLN A 111 -15.73 4.48 20.22
N PHE A 112 -15.21 3.26 20.12
CA PHE A 112 -15.45 2.23 21.13
C PHE A 112 -14.89 2.63 22.50
N LEU A 113 -13.70 3.25 22.54
CA LEU A 113 -13.11 3.76 23.78
C LEU A 113 -13.91 4.93 24.37
N ARG A 114 -14.48 5.80 23.52
CA ARG A 114 -15.21 6.99 23.94
C ARG A 114 -16.65 6.71 24.36
N TYR A 115 -17.31 5.78 23.68
CA TYR A 115 -18.70 5.39 23.92
C TYR A 115 -18.80 3.87 24.09
N PRO A 116 -18.26 3.32 25.20
CA PRO A 116 -18.24 1.87 25.45
C PRO A 116 -19.63 1.24 25.51
N ASN A 117 -20.64 2.05 25.84
CA ASN A 117 -22.06 1.69 25.84
C ASN A 117 -22.76 2.50 24.74
N GLY A 118 -22.32 2.45 23.47
CA GLY A 118 -22.92 3.17 22.34
C GLY A 118 -23.30 2.20 21.21
N CYS A 119 -24.42 2.42 20.51
CA CYS A 119 -24.80 1.62 19.34
C CYS A 119 -23.90 2.02 18.19
N PHE A 120 -23.33 1.00 17.54
CA PHE A 120 -22.30 1.17 16.53
C PHE A 120 -22.84 1.44 15.13
N TRP A 121 -24.09 1.07 14.86
CA TRP A 121 -24.72 1.25 13.55
C TRP A 121 -25.68 2.44 13.55
N SER A 122 -26.01 2.95 12.36
CA SER A 122 -27.06 3.96 12.21
C SER A 122 -28.32 3.49 12.95
N PHE A 123 -29.02 4.45 13.57
CA PHE A 123 -30.19 4.24 14.45
C PHE A 123 -31.18 3.16 13.94
N GLU A 124 -31.31 3.00 12.63
CA GLU A 124 -32.22 2.04 11.99
C GLU A 124 -31.79 0.56 12.18
N LEU A 125 -30.51 0.22 12.09
CA LEU A 125 -30.07 -1.18 12.25
C LEU A 125 -30.08 -1.66 13.70
N CYS A 126 -30.04 -0.74 14.66
CA CYS A 126 -30.21 -1.05 16.08
C CYS A 126 -31.66 -1.37 16.47
N ILE A 127 -32.64 -0.98 15.64
CA ILE A 127 -34.07 -1.23 15.90
C ILE A 127 -34.54 -2.55 15.28
N PHE A 128 -34.00 -2.94 14.12
CA PHE A 128 -34.48 -4.11 13.36
C PHE A 128 -33.72 -5.41 13.60
N SER A 129 -32.61 -5.37 14.34
CA SER A 129 -31.91 -6.58 14.70
C SER A 129 -32.49 -7.15 16.00
N PRO A 130 -32.83 -8.47 16.09
CA PRO A 130 -33.07 -9.14 17.37
C PRO A 130 -31.81 -9.15 18.25
N ILE A 131 -30.70 -8.61 17.75
CA ILE A 131 -29.58 -8.06 18.51
C ILE A 131 -30.02 -6.75 19.23
N SER A 132 -31.22 -6.73 19.82
CA SER A 132 -31.54 -5.85 20.94
C SER A 132 -30.80 -6.40 22.17
N ILE A 133 -29.48 -6.51 22.07
CA ILE A 133 -28.63 -6.71 23.23
C ILE A 133 -28.72 -5.37 23.96
N THR A 134 -29.61 -5.34 24.94
CA THR A 134 -29.61 -4.37 26.02
C THR A 134 -28.17 -4.16 26.47
N TRP A 135 -27.60 -3.05 25.99
CA TRP A 135 -26.78 -2.00 26.58
C TRP A 135 -26.34 -2.07 28.06
N ASN A 136 -26.43 -3.21 28.71
CA ASN A 136 -25.65 -3.58 29.88
C ASN A 136 -24.26 -4.10 29.45
N PHE A 137 -23.67 -3.51 28.41
CA PHE A 137 -22.39 -3.94 27.85
C PHE A 137 -21.25 -3.81 28.85
N PHE A 138 -21.36 -2.87 29.80
CA PHE A 138 -20.50 -2.78 30.98
C PHE A 138 -21.26 -2.99 32.30
N SER A 139 -22.59 -2.94 32.30
CA SER A 139 -23.40 -3.08 33.52
C SER A 139 -23.61 -4.53 33.97
N ASP A 140 -23.56 -5.52 33.06
CA ASP A 140 -23.69 -6.96 33.41
C ASP A 140 -22.33 -7.67 33.57
N TYR A 141 -21.22 -6.94 33.43
CA TYR A 141 -19.87 -7.47 33.68
C TYR A 141 -19.55 -7.44 35.18
N ASN A 142 -20.24 -8.26 35.96
CA ASN A 142 -19.85 -8.60 37.34
C ASN A 142 -18.59 -9.48 37.41
N ILE A 143 -17.84 -9.59 36.30
CA ILE A 143 -16.53 -10.23 36.19
C ILE A 143 -15.57 -9.15 35.68
N ILE A 144 -14.98 -8.40 36.61
CA ILE A 144 -14.07 -7.27 36.37
C ILE A 144 -13.00 -7.62 35.32
N ASP A 145 -12.51 -8.86 35.33
CA ASP A 145 -11.42 -9.34 34.46
C ASP A 145 -11.77 -9.40 32.96
N LEU A 146 -13.03 -9.70 32.60
CA LEU A 146 -13.41 -9.89 31.19
C LEU A 146 -13.62 -8.56 30.46
N GLY A 147 -14.08 -7.53 31.18
CA GLY A 147 -14.17 -6.17 30.66
C GLY A 147 -12.78 -5.55 30.43
N GLU A 148 -11.85 -5.79 31.36
CA GLU A 148 -10.46 -5.35 31.24
C GLU A 148 -9.75 -6.02 30.05
N ALA A 149 -9.90 -7.34 29.89
CA ALA A 149 -9.31 -8.08 28.76
C ALA A 149 -9.76 -7.52 27.39
N LYS A 150 -11.04 -7.18 27.25
CA LYS A 150 -11.59 -6.60 26.02
C LYS A 150 -11.09 -5.18 25.79
N LEU A 151 -10.99 -4.36 26.84
CA LEU A 151 -10.42 -3.02 26.76
C LEU A 151 -8.94 -3.04 26.34
N ILE A 152 -8.18 -4.00 26.87
CA ILE A 152 -6.77 -4.21 26.49
C ILE A 152 -6.67 -4.58 25.00
N ALA A 153 -7.52 -5.48 24.51
CA ALA A 153 -7.53 -5.88 23.11
C ALA A 153 -7.77 -4.69 22.17
N ILE A 154 -8.73 -3.82 22.50
CA ILE A 154 -9.06 -2.64 21.69
C ILE A 154 -7.93 -1.60 21.71
N LYS A 155 -7.29 -1.38 22.86
CA LYS A 155 -6.10 -0.51 22.95
C LYS A 155 -4.94 -1.06 22.14
N ALA A 156 -4.72 -2.37 22.17
CA ALA A 156 -3.69 -3.03 21.38
C ALA A 156 -3.98 -2.93 19.88
N GLN A 157 -5.24 -3.13 19.48
CA GLN A 157 -5.68 -3.01 18.08
C GLN A 157 -5.53 -1.58 17.56
N LEU A 158 -5.90 -0.59 18.36
CA LEU A 158 -5.70 0.84 18.07
C LEU A 158 -4.20 1.14 17.86
N ALA A 159 -3.32 0.60 18.71
CA ALA A 159 -1.88 0.77 18.55
C ALA A 159 -1.37 0.10 17.27
N CYS A 160 -1.82 -1.12 16.96
CA CYS A 160 -1.48 -1.80 15.72
C CYS A 160 -1.91 -1.00 14.48
N ALA A 161 -3.13 -0.45 14.50
CA ALA A 161 -3.65 0.38 13.42
C ALA A 161 -2.85 1.69 13.24
N ALA A 162 -2.42 2.32 14.34
CA ALA A 162 -1.58 3.52 14.30
C ALA A 162 -0.19 3.24 13.70
N VAL A 163 0.43 2.11 14.07
CA VAL A 163 1.72 1.70 13.49
C VAL A 163 1.56 1.32 12.02
N MET A 164 0.47 0.61 11.66
CA MET A 164 0.14 0.28 10.27
C MET A 164 0.03 1.54 9.41
N LEU A 165 -0.72 2.54 9.88
CA LEU A 165 -0.85 3.84 9.22
C LEU A 165 0.52 4.51 9.03
N SER A 166 1.35 4.50 10.08
CA SER A 166 2.68 5.10 10.06
C SER A 166 3.60 4.44 9.03
N LEU A 167 3.60 3.11 8.97
CA LEU A 167 4.36 2.34 7.98
C LEU A 167 3.90 2.61 6.54
N SER A 168 2.58 2.71 6.34
CA SER A 168 1.99 3.02 5.04
C SER A 168 2.34 4.45 4.59
N VAL A 169 2.27 5.45 5.47
CA VAL A 169 2.73 6.81 5.19
C VAL A 169 4.23 6.86 4.89
N PHE A 170 5.03 6.10 5.63
CA PHE A 170 6.48 6.06 5.40
C PHE A 170 6.82 5.45 4.03
N PHE A 171 6.11 4.39 3.61
CA PHE A 171 6.22 3.85 2.25
C PHE A 171 5.87 4.90 1.18
N LEU A 172 4.78 5.66 1.38
CA LEU A 172 4.36 6.71 0.45
C LEU A 172 5.46 7.78 0.28
N ILE A 173 6.11 8.19 1.37
CA ILE A 173 7.23 9.14 1.33
C ILE A 173 8.40 8.57 0.52
N ILE A 174 8.77 7.31 0.75
CA ILE A 174 9.83 6.63 -0.02
C ILE A 174 9.48 6.58 -1.51
N TYR A 175 8.24 6.24 -1.84
CA TYR A 175 7.77 6.17 -3.22
C TYR A 175 7.89 7.54 -3.92
N ILE A 176 7.38 8.61 -3.30
CA ILE A 176 7.43 9.97 -3.84
C ILE A 176 8.88 10.41 -4.03
N TYR A 177 9.73 10.22 -3.03
CA TYR A 177 11.15 10.57 -3.11
C TYR A 177 11.85 9.84 -4.26
N THR A 178 11.58 8.53 -4.41
CA THR A 178 12.15 7.71 -5.47
C THR A 178 11.66 8.17 -6.86
N ALA A 179 10.37 8.47 -6.99
CA ALA A 179 9.78 8.97 -8.23
C ALA A 179 10.39 10.32 -8.66
N LEU A 180 10.55 11.26 -7.72
CA LEU A 180 11.18 12.55 -7.98
C LEU A 180 12.65 12.41 -8.40
N LYS A 181 13.41 11.55 -7.72
CA LYS A 181 14.83 11.30 -8.01
C LYS A 181 15.05 10.67 -9.38
N VAL A 182 14.17 9.76 -9.80
CA VAL A 182 14.24 9.14 -11.13
C VAL A 182 13.80 10.13 -12.21
N GLY A 183 12.76 10.94 -11.95
CA GLY A 183 12.24 11.96 -12.87
C GLY A 183 13.24 13.07 -13.20
N SER A 184 13.97 13.61 -12.21
CA SER A 184 14.90 14.73 -12.46
C SER A 184 16.11 14.35 -13.32
N LYS A 185 16.51 13.08 -13.29
CA LYS A 185 17.58 12.55 -14.15
C LYS A 185 17.16 12.37 -15.61
N GLN A 186 15.87 12.44 -15.92
CA GLN A 186 15.34 12.25 -17.27
C GLN A 186 15.33 13.57 -18.07
N THR A 187 15.18 14.72 -17.39
CA THR A 187 15.26 16.06 -17.99
C THR A 187 16.66 16.52 -18.38
N SER A 188 17.72 15.84 -17.92
CA SER A 188 19.10 16.21 -18.25
C SER A 188 19.61 15.60 -19.58
N VAL A 189 18.84 14.73 -20.24
CA VAL A 189 19.26 14.01 -21.46
C VAL A 189 18.15 14.06 -22.51
N ALA A 190 17.83 15.26 -23.02
CA ALA A 190 17.35 15.57 -24.38
C ALA A 190 16.75 17.00 -24.40
N PRO A 191 17.21 17.87 -25.32
CA PRO A 191 16.72 17.78 -26.69
C PRO A 191 17.83 18.06 -27.73
N HIS A 192 18.60 17.06 -28.13
CA HIS A 192 19.41 17.15 -29.37
C HIS A 192 19.25 15.97 -30.33
N HIS A 193 18.65 14.86 -29.89
CA HIS A 193 18.52 13.65 -30.72
C HIS A 193 17.33 13.67 -31.70
N GLY A 194 16.43 14.67 -31.61
CA GLY A 194 15.34 14.85 -32.58
C GLY A 194 15.77 15.42 -33.94
N MET A 195 17.00 15.95 -34.04
CA MET A 195 17.55 16.48 -35.30
C MET A 195 18.35 15.43 -36.11
N GLU A 196 19.00 14.46 -35.47
CA GLU A 196 19.78 13.44 -36.17
C GLU A 196 18.92 12.43 -36.94
N LEU A 197 17.78 12.01 -36.39
CA LEU A 197 16.90 11.07 -37.10
C LEU A 197 16.28 11.69 -38.36
N ARG A 198 16.03 13.01 -38.37
CA ARG A 198 15.54 13.71 -39.58
C ARG A 198 16.63 13.86 -40.65
N GLN A 199 17.89 14.01 -40.26
CA GLN A 199 19.00 14.07 -41.22
C GLN A 199 19.31 12.69 -41.84
N LEU A 200 19.24 11.61 -41.06
CA LEU A 200 19.39 10.25 -41.60
C LEU A 200 18.23 9.85 -42.51
N GLN A 201 17.00 10.29 -42.20
CA GLN A 201 15.84 10.04 -43.05
C GLN A 201 15.85 10.86 -44.35
N GLN A 202 16.43 12.08 -44.33
CA GLN A 202 16.65 12.86 -45.56
C GLN A 202 17.77 12.29 -46.44
N GLN A 203 18.83 11.69 -45.87
CA GLN A 203 19.88 11.04 -46.66
C GLN A 203 19.40 9.75 -47.35
N GLN A 204 18.52 8.96 -46.72
CA GLN A 204 17.97 7.76 -47.38
C GLN A 204 16.99 8.08 -48.52
N GLN A 205 16.35 9.24 -48.52
CA GLN A 205 15.41 9.63 -49.58
C GLN A 205 16.09 10.14 -50.85
N GLN A 206 17.41 10.36 -50.83
CA GLN A 206 18.18 10.89 -51.98
C GLN A 206 18.91 9.80 -52.79
N GLN A 207 18.78 8.52 -52.43
CA GLN A 207 19.53 7.41 -53.05
C GLN A 207 18.69 6.33 -53.75
N SER A 208 17.45 6.62 -54.15
CA SER A 208 16.68 5.70 -55.01
C SER A 208 16.85 6.05 -56.50
N PRO A 209 17.68 5.33 -57.27
CA PRO A 209 17.67 5.45 -58.73
C PRO A 209 16.39 4.82 -59.30
N ILE A 210 15.65 5.64 -60.05
CA ILE A 210 14.51 5.24 -60.85
C ILE A 210 15.04 4.39 -62.01
N TYR A 211 14.85 3.07 -61.96
CA TYR A 211 15.00 2.22 -63.14
C TYR A 211 13.68 2.24 -63.91
N ILE A 212 13.67 3.00 -65.02
CA ILE A 212 12.66 2.91 -66.06
C ILE A 212 12.97 1.64 -66.85
N VAL A 213 12.10 0.64 -66.75
CA VAL A 213 12.10 -0.51 -67.67
C VAL A 213 11.17 -0.15 -68.82
N GLN A 214 11.76 0.13 -69.99
CA GLN A 214 11.06 0.20 -71.27
C GLN A 214 11.15 -1.17 -71.97
N SER A 215 10.02 -1.50 -72.63
CA SER A 215 9.70 -2.61 -73.55
C SER A 215 9.70 -4.02 -72.99
#